data_AF-A0A1V6DIV3-F1
#
_entry.id   AF-A0A1V6DIV3-F1
#
_cell.length_a   1.000
_cell.length_b   1.000
_cell.length_c   1.000
_cell.angle_alpha   90.00
_cell.angle_beta   90.00
_cell.angle_gamma   90.00
#
_symmetry.space_group_name_H-M   'P 1'
#
loop_
_entity.id
_entity.type
_entity.pdbx_description
1 polymer ?
#
loop_
_entity_poly.entity_id
_entity_poly.type
_entity_poly.pdbx_seq_one_letter_code
_entity_poly.pdbx_strand_id
1 'polypeptide(L)'
;MENELRVQRFDGIIALHADDTSDGLYGYAHGRVLNESLLEPALLAAETHLPRNHRRFIDGFAATAGVIRDCFPGVLSAPPAQRPQPFDLIFETPAAAPEALQIRAIGAALDSILAEYRQFIAYGLNL
;
A
#
# COMPACT_ATOMS: atom_id res chain seq x y z
N MET A 1 12.07 16.79 1.40
CA MET A 1 10.99 15.80 1.52
C MET A 1 10.82 15.29 2.96
N GLU A 2 11.86 14.82 3.63
CA GLU A 2 11.73 14.34 5.03
C GLU A 2 11.24 15.41 6.01
N ASN A 3 11.67 16.67 5.82
CA ASN A 3 11.25 17.77 6.69
C ASN A 3 9.76 18.07 6.53
N GLU A 4 9.25 18.03 5.30
CA GLU A 4 7.83 18.25 4.99
C GLU A 4 6.95 17.19 5.66
N LEU A 5 7.36 15.91 5.63
CA LEU A 5 6.63 14.84 6.34
C LEU A 5 6.56 15.10 7.85
N ARG A 6 7.66 15.59 8.45
CA ARG A 6 7.71 15.90 9.89
C ARG A 6 6.86 17.11 10.26
N VAL A 7 6.83 18.14 9.40
CA VAL A 7 6.08 19.38 9.65
C VAL A 7 4.58 19.16 9.44
N GLN A 8 4.18 18.49 8.36
CA GLN A 8 2.78 18.34 7.98
C GLN A 8 2.04 17.29 8.81
N ARG A 9 2.78 16.35 9.42
CA ARG A 9 2.22 15.31 10.31
C ARG A 9 1.03 14.57 9.70
N PHE A 10 1.19 14.06 8.49
CA PHE A 10 0.14 13.29 7.80
C PHE A 10 -0.31 12.06 8.59
N ASP A 11 -1.59 11.71 8.46
CA ASP A 11 -2.18 10.50 9.06
C ASP A 11 -1.80 9.22 8.32
N GLY A 12 -1.38 9.33 7.06
CA GLY A 12 -0.81 8.22 6.31
C GLY A 12 -0.15 8.65 5.01
N ILE A 13 0.60 7.73 4.43
CA ILE A 13 1.33 7.88 3.18
C ILE A 13 0.96 6.70 2.27
N ILE A 14 0.65 6.99 1.00
CA ILE A 14 0.42 5.98 -0.02
C ILE A 14 1.36 6.30 -1.18
N ALA A 15 2.31 5.42 -1.45
CA ALA A 15 3.14 5.45 -2.64
C ALA A 15 2.52 4.56 -3.72
N LEU A 16 2.37 5.10 -4.92
CA LEU A 16 1.77 4.40 -6.06
C LEU A 16 2.82 4.25 -7.14
N HIS A 17 3.10 3.03 -7.53
CA HIS A 17 4.18 2.70 -8.43
C HIS A 17 3.71 1.73 -9.51
N ALA A 18 4.55 1.57 -10.53
CA ALA A 18 4.40 0.54 -11.55
C ALA A 18 5.73 -0.20 -11.72
N ASP A 19 5.72 -1.50 -11.46
CA ASP A 19 6.88 -2.40 -11.49
C ASP A 19 7.01 -3.05 -12.87
N ASP A 20 8.17 -2.90 -13.50
CA ASP A 20 8.49 -3.44 -14.83
C ASP A 20 8.92 -4.92 -14.81
N THR A 21 8.99 -5.54 -13.62
CA THR A 21 9.38 -6.94 -13.45
C THR A 21 8.26 -7.86 -12.94
N SER A 22 7.16 -7.31 -12.40
CA SER A 22 5.99 -8.08 -11.96
C SER A 22 4.92 -8.21 -13.03
N ASP A 23 4.28 -9.39 -13.07
CA ASP A 23 3.14 -9.68 -13.96
C ASP A 23 1.77 -9.38 -13.32
N GLY A 24 1.75 -8.87 -12.08
CA GLY A 24 0.51 -8.62 -11.34
C GLY A 24 0.64 -7.65 -10.17
N LEU A 25 -0.50 -7.33 -9.57
CA LEU A 25 -0.62 -6.39 -8.44
C LEU A 25 0.03 -6.94 -7.17
N TYR A 26 0.71 -6.08 -6.44
CA TYR A 26 1.22 -6.37 -5.09
C TYR A 26 1.43 -5.07 -4.31
N GLY A 27 1.90 -5.19 -3.07
CA GLY A 27 2.29 -4.01 -2.31
C GLY A 27 3.09 -4.32 -1.05
N TYR A 28 3.60 -3.25 -0.44
CA TYR A 28 4.41 -3.30 0.75
C TYR A 28 3.63 -2.76 1.95
N ALA A 29 3.55 -3.55 3.02
CA ALA A 29 2.87 -3.21 4.27
C ALA A 29 3.83 -2.91 5.43
N HIS A 30 5.15 -3.00 5.22
CA HIS A 30 6.17 -2.74 6.25
C HIS A 30 5.97 -3.53 7.56
N GLY A 31 5.29 -4.69 7.50
CA GLY A 31 5.08 -5.60 8.63
C GLY A 31 4.15 -5.03 9.72
N ARG A 32 3.34 -4.03 9.39
CA ARG A 32 2.46 -3.36 10.35
C ARG A 32 1.02 -3.81 10.16
N VAL A 33 0.35 -4.13 11.27
CA VAL A 33 -1.04 -4.64 11.28
C VAL A 33 -2.00 -3.70 10.55
N LEU A 34 -1.96 -2.39 10.85
CA LEU A 34 -2.82 -1.41 10.18
C LEU A 34 -2.55 -1.39 8.66
N ASN A 35 -1.29 -1.43 8.26
CA ASN A 35 -0.92 -1.41 6.86
C ASN A 35 -1.44 -2.67 6.14
N GLU A 36 -1.27 -3.85 6.74
CA GLU A 36 -1.79 -5.11 6.19
C GLU A 36 -3.31 -5.07 6.05
N SER A 37 -4.02 -4.56 7.06
CA SER A 37 -5.49 -4.43 7.02
C SER A 37 -6.01 -3.44 5.99
N LEU A 38 -5.19 -2.48 5.55
CA LEU A 38 -5.53 -1.53 4.49
C LEU A 38 -5.17 -2.08 3.11
N LEU A 39 -4.02 -2.74 2.99
CA LEU A 39 -3.47 -3.19 1.71
C LEU A 39 -4.19 -4.44 1.16
N GLU A 40 -4.58 -5.38 2.02
CA GLU A 40 -5.24 -6.61 1.56
C GLU A 40 -6.59 -6.34 0.88
N PRO A 41 -7.50 -5.51 1.45
CA PRO A 41 -8.71 -5.08 0.75
C PRO A 41 -8.43 -4.28 -0.52
N ALA A 42 -7.39 -3.45 -0.52
CA ALA A 42 -6.99 -2.67 -1.69
C ALA A 42 -6.56 -3.54 -2.87
N LEU A 43 -5.78 -4.59 -2.60
CA LEU A 43 -5.39 -5.59 -3.60
C LEU A 43 -6.62 -6.34 -4.13
N LEU A 44 -7.55 -6.72 -3.25
CA LEU A 44 -8.78 -7.39 -3.66
C LEU A 44 -9.66 -6.50 -4.56
N ALA A 45 -9.81 -5.22 -4.21
CA ALA A 45 -10.57 -4.25 -5.01
C ALA A 45 -9.92 -4.02 -6.38
N ALA A 46 -8.60 -3.86 -6.41
CA ALA A 46 -7.86 -3.65 -7.64
C ALA A 46 -7.82 -4.90 -8.54
N GLU A 47 -7.94 -6.10 -7.95
CA GLU A 47 -7.94 -7.38 -8.66
C GLU A 47 -9.09 -7.52 -9.67
N THR A 48 -10.14 -6.70 -9.54
CA THR A 48 -11.21 -6.64 -10.56
C THR A 48 -10.75 -6.06 -11.90
N HIS A 49 -9.56 -5.45 -11.95
CA HIS A 49 -9.00 -4.79 -13.13
C HIS A 49 -7.70 -5.41 -13.63
N LEU A 50 -6.83 -5.87 -12.73
CA LEU A 50 -5.54 -6.49 -13.05
C LEU A 50 -5.30 -7.71 -12.15
N PRO A 51 -4.64 -8.78 -12.62
CA PRO A 51 -4.40 -9.96 -11.78
C PRO A 51 -3.48 -9.64 -10.62
N ARG A 52 -3.71 -10.27 -9.46
CA ARG A 52 -2.80 -10.18 -8.31
C ARG A 52 -1.60 -11.11 -8.46
N ASN A 53 -0.43 -10.65 -8.03
CA ASN A 53 0.77 -11.47 -7.99
C ASN A 53 0.75 -12.37 -6.73
N HIS A 54 0.55 -13.68 -6.94
CA HIS A 54 0.51 -14.68 -5.87
C HIS A 54 1.83 -15.43 -5.65
N ARG A 55 2.93 -14.98 -6.26
CA ARG A 55 4.24 -15.59 -6.03
C ARG A 55 4.60 -15.48 -4.54
N ARG A 56 5.30 -16.49 -4.03
CA ARG A 56 5.81 -16.51 -2.65
C ARG A 56 6.97 -15.55 -2.44
N PHE A 57 7.61 -15.12 -3.52
CA PHE A 57 8.68 -14.14 -3.53
C PHE A 57 8.44 -13.11 -4.62
N ILE A 58 8.47 -11.84 -4.25
CA ILE A 58 8.30 -10.66 -5.12
C ILE A 58 9.38 -9.66 -4.70
N ASP A 59 10.11 -9.08 -5.65
CA ASP A 59 11.25 -8.18 -5.40
C ASP A 59 12.34 -8.73 -4.47
N GLY A 60 12.46 -10.06 -4.42
CA GLY A 60 13.40 -10.74 -3.52
C GLY A 60 12.92 -10.88 -2.07
N PHE A 61 11.72 -10.41 -1.74
CA PHE A 61 11.12 -10.53 -0.41
C PHE A 61 10.05 -11.61 -0.37
N ALA A 62 9.84 -12.19 0.82
CA ALA A 62 8.72 -13.09 1.04
C ALA A 62 7.40 -12.34 0.94
N ALA A 63 6.46 -12.91 0.18
CA ALA A 63 5.13 -12.35 -0.04
C ALA A 63 4.06 -13.38 0.30
N THR A 64 2.94 -12.92 0.85
CA THR A 64 1.73 -13.73 1.06
C THR A 64 0.58 -13.03 0.39
N ALA A 65 -0.01 -13.68 -0.63
CA ALA A 65 -1.05 -13.07 -1.45
C ALA A 65 -0.65 -11.65 -1.91
N GLY A 66 0.49 -11.45 -2.55
CA GLY A 66 0.89 -10.11 -3.02
C GLY A 66 1.13 -9.05 -1.93
N VAL A 67 1.16 -9.41 -0.64
CA VAL A 67 1.55 -8.52 0.45
C VAL A 67 2.97 -8.86 0.88
N ILE A 68 3.85 -7.87 0.81
CA ILE A 68 5.23 -7.92 1.29
C ILE A 68 5.32 -7.20 2.63
N ARG A 69 5.96 -7.83 3.63
CA ARG A 69 6.14 -7.27 4.98
C ARG A 69 7.47 -6.55 5.19
N ASP A 70 8.49 -6.92 4.44
CA ASP A 70 9.80 -6.27 4.47
C ASP A 70 9.92 -5.26 3.32
N CYS A 71 10.85 -4.31 3.41
CA CYS A 71 11.10 -3.36 2.33
C CYS A 71 12.56 -2.91 2.31
N PHE A 72 12.94 -2.22 1.24
CA PHE A 72 14.28 -1.68 1.07
C PHE A 72 14.57 -0.54 2.08
N PRO A 73 15.80 -0.46 2.61
CA PRO A 73 16.23 0.70 3.39
C PRO A 73 16.13 1.99 2.58
N GLY A 74 15.62 3.06 3.19
CA GLY A 74 15.52 4.38 2.56
C GLY A 74 14.28 4.58 1.69
N VAL A 75 13.37 3.61 1.63
CA VAL A 75 12.06 3.82 1.00
C VAL A 75 11.27 4.91 1.75
N LEU A 76 10.38 5.60 1.04
CA LEU A 76 9.51 6.60 1.65
C LEU A 76 8.60 5.93 2.70
N SER A 77 8.82 6.26 3.98
CA SER A 77 8.07 5.71 5.10
C SER A 77 7.56 6.82 6.02
N ALA A 78 6.57 6.48 6.85
CA ALA A 78 6.07 7.38 7.88
C ALA A 78 7.20 7.79 8.85
N PRO A 79 7.26 9.06 9.30
CA PRO A 79 8.28 9.50 10.25
C PRO A 79 8.24 8.63 11.54
N PRO A 80 9.36 8.03 11.96
CA PRO A 80 9.35 7.04 13.06
C PRO A 80 9.04 7.65 14.43
N ALA A 81 9.20 8.98 14.56
CA ALA A 81 8.94 9.71 15.79
C ALA A 81 7.50 10.25 15.90
N GLN A 82 6.71 10.22 14.83
CA GLN A 82 5.35 10.77 14.85
C GLN A 82 4.39 9.85 15.61
N ARG A 83 3.53 10.44 16.45
CA ARG A 83 2.45 9.73 17.15
C ARG A 83 1.10 10.44 16.98
N PRO A 84 -0.03 9.71 16.79
CA PRO A 84 -0.10 8.28 16.46
C PRO A 84 0.70 7.95 15.20
N GLN A 85 1.17 6.71 15.08
CA GLN A 85 2.05 6.33 13.96
C GLN A 85 1.22 6.31 12.67
N PRO A 86 1.54 7.14 11.65
CA PRO A 86 0.82 7.17 10.38
C PRO A 86 0.90 5.82 9.68
N PHE A 87 -0.10 5.42 8.90
CA PHE A 87 0.06 4.26 8.01
C PHE A 87 0.98 4.62 6.83
N ASP A 88 1.65 3.63 6.25
CA ASP A 88 2.54 3.81 5.11
C ASP A 88 2.55 2.58 4.20
N LEU A 89 2.05 2.77 2.98
CA LEU A 89 1.82 1.69 2.02
C LEU A 89 2.49 2.01 0.68
N ILE A 90 2.96 0.96 0.01
CA ILE A 90 3.33 1.02 -1.40
C ILE A 90 2.39 0.07 -2.15
N PHE A 91 1.79 0.56 -3.23
CA PHE A 91 0.94 -0.24 -4.12
C PHE A 91 1.55 -0.24 -5.52
N GLU A 92 1.70 -1.44 -6.07
CA GLU A 92 2.47 -1.69 -7.28
C GLU A 92 1.56 -2.31 -8.35
N THR A 93 1.44 -1.63 -9.50
CA THR A 93 0.83 -2.22 -10.69
C THR A 93 1.89 -2.83 -11.61
N PRO A 94 1.59 -3.87 -12.41
CA PRO A 94 2.49 -4.32 -13.46
C PRO A 94 2.63 -3.26 -14.56
N ALA A 95 3.84 -2.72 -14.76
CA ALA A 95 4.08 -1.62 -15.70
C ALA A 95 3.79 -2.00 -17.16
N ALA A 96 3.90 -3.29 -17.50
CA ALA A 96 3.59 -3.81 -18.83
C ALA A 96 2.08 -3.93 -19.11
N ALA A 97 1.21 -3.77 -18.11
CA ALA A 97 -0.23 -3.81 -18.33
C ALA A 97 -0.73 -2.54 -19.05
N PRO A 98 -1.88 -2.58 -19.74
CA PRO A 98 -2.47 -1.38 -20.34
C PRO A 98 -2.66 -0.27 -19.30
N GLU A 99 -2.17 0.94 -19.60
CA GLU A 99 -2.22 2.11 -18.70
C GLU A 99 -3.62 2.37 -18.16
N ALA A 100 -4.64 2.25 -19.01
CA ALA A 100 -6.04 2.42 -18.61
C ALA A 100 -6.50 1.42 -17.53
N LEU A 101 -5.94 0.21 -17.50
CA LEU A 101 -6.21 -0.77 -16.45
C LEU A 101 -5.40 -0.49 -15.18
N GLN A 102 -4.15 -0.01 -15.30
CA GLN A 102 -3.35 0.44 -14.16
C GLN A 102 -4.07 1.58 -13.41
N ILE A 103 -4.57 2.59 -14.14
CA ILE A 103 -5.32 3.72 -13.56
C ILE A 103 -6.58 3.23 -12.83
N ARG A 104 -7.33 2.28 -13.41
CA ARG A 104 -8.53 1.72 -12.77
C ARG A 104 -8.19 0.91 -11.51
N ALA A 105 -7.15 0.08 -11.57
CA ALA A 105 -6.66 -0.68 -10.42
C ALA A 105 -6.22 0.24 -9.28
N ILE A 106 -5.44 1.28 -9.60
CA ILE A 106 -5.00 2.30 -8.63
C ILE A 106 -6.20 3.02 -8.02
N GLY A 107 -7.18 3.45 -8.82
CA GLY A 107 -8.39 4.10 -8.33
C GLY A 107 -9.15 3.22 -7.34
N ALA A 108 -9.38 1.95 -7.69
CA ALA A 108 -10.06 0.99 -6.82
C ALA A 108 -9.28 0.73 -5.51
N ALA A 109 -7.94 0.61 -5.60
CA ALA A 109 -7.09 0.47 -4.42
C ALA A 109 -7.17 1.68 -3.49
N LEU A 110 -7.08 2.90 -4.03
CA LEU A 110 -7.17 4.13 -3.25
C LEU A 110 -8.52 4.28 -2.55
N ASP A 111 -9.62 4.04 -3.26
CA ASP A 111 -10.96 4.10 -2.70
C ASP A 111 -11.11 3.11 -1.54
N SER A 112 -10.59 1.88 -1.70
CA SER A 112 -10.58 0.86 -0.65
C SER A 112 -9.75 1.29 0.56
N ILE A 113 -8.51 1.76 0.37
CA ILE A 113 -7.62 2.19 1.46
C ILE A 113 -8.28 3.30 2.28
N LEU A 114 -8.86 4.31 1.60
CA LEU A 114 -9.51 5.43 2.27
C LEU A 114 -10.79 5.01 2.98
N ALA A 115 -11.57 4.07 2.43
CA ALA A 115 -12.76 3.54 3.07
C ALA A 115 -12.42 2.77 4.35
N GLU A 116 -11.46 1.85 4.28
CA GLU A 116 -11.01 1.05 5.44
C GLU A 116 -10.38 1.93 6.52
N TYR A 117 -9.54 2.91 6.12
CA TYR A 117 -8.94 3.82 7.08
C TYR A 117 -9.98 4.69 7.80
N ARG A 118 -11.01 5.15 7.08
CA ARG A 118 -12.14 5.89 7.68
C ARG A 118 -12.88 5.06 8.72
N GLN A 119 -13.09 3.76 8.46
CA GLN A 119 -13.70 2.86 9.44
C GLN A 119 -12.80 2.70 10.67
N PHE A 120 -11.50 2.47 10.46
CA PHE A 120 -10.52 2.33 11.54
C PHE A 120 -10.54 3.53 12.49
N ILE A 121 -10.45 4.76 11.97
CA ILE A 121 -10.46 5.96 12.82
C ILE A 121 -11.82 6.20 13.47
N ALA A 122 -12.93 5.81 12.84
CA ALA A 122 -14.26 5.93 13.43
C ALA A 122 -14.44 4.99 14.64
N TYR A 123 -13.90 3.77 14.59
CA TYR A 123 -13.90 2.86 15.73
C TYR A 123 -12.91 3.29 16.82
N GLY A 124 -11.75 3.84 16.45
CA GLY A 124 -10.75 4.33 17.39
C GLY A 124 -11.19 5.54 18.22
N LEU A 125 -12.15 6.34 17.73
CA LEU A 125 -12.73 7.48 18.45
C LEU A 125 -13.84 7.07 19.45
N ASN A 126 -14.28 5.82 19.42
CA ASN A 126 -15.34 5.28 20.30
C ASN A 126 -14.79 4.44 21.47
N LEU A 127 -13.48 4.49 21.72
CA LEU A 127 -12.78 3.86 22.85
C LEU A 127 -12.13 4.93 23.71
#